data_AF-A0A831LXS5-F1
#
_entry.id   AF-A0A831LXS5-F1
#
_cell.length_a   1.000
_cell.length_b   1.000
_cell.length_c   1.000
_cell.angle_alpha   90.00
_cell.angle_beta   90.00
_cell.angle_gamma   90.00
#
_symmetry.space_group_name_H-M   'P 1'
#
loop_
_entity.id
_entity.type
_entity.pdbx_description
1 polymer ?
#
loop_
_entity_poly.entity_id
_entity_poly.type
_entity_poly.pdbx_seq_one_letter_code
_entity_poly.pdbx_strand_id
1 'polypeptide(L)'
;MLRQISFGGLLLCLPLLAAQQPITPNTSGYVGSNACKTCHADVWSSFYKNPHYKSIASGTESPEKTGCESCHGPASAHIEARGGKTTIPRAFSLMPASQALNTCLGCHEKSISRAQIRRSSHTQADVACNSCHSIHKPASTKSLLAKQQANLCYGCHNSVRSQFAMPHKHRVNEGAIQCVDCHNPHGSPAPAWRSGLRPRMVETTADGEQACLRCHTDKRGPFVFEHAAIRVEGCETCHSPHGSMNARMLRRPA
;
A
#
# COMPACT_ATOMS: atom_id res chain seq x y z
N MET A 1 -16.95 -65.23 -58.96
CA MET A 1 -16.08 -65.34 -57.77
C MET A 1 -14.93 -64.38 -57.94
N LEU A 2 -15.00 -63.17 -57.36
CA LEU A 2 -13.86 -62.27 -57.20
C LEU A 2 -14.07 -61.47 -55.91
N ARG A 3 -12.99 -61.27 -55.18
CA ARG A 3 -12.87 -60.90 -53.76
C ARG A 3 -12.55 -59.39 -53.64
N GLN A 4 -12.57 -58.88 -52.39
CA GLN A 4 -11.81 -57.70 -51.87
C GLN A 4 -12.47 -56.29 -52.04
N ILE A 5 -12.39 -55.30 -51.13
CA ILE A 5 -11.67 -55.03 -49.86
C ILE A 5 -12.47 -53.95 -49.08
N SER A 6 -12.50 -54.02 -47.74
CA SER A 6 -12.91 -52.91 -46.85
C SER A 6 -11.67 -52.24 -46.26
N PHE A 7 -11.54 -50.91 -46.41
CA PHE A 7 -10.47 -50.11 -45.80
C PHE A 7 -10.87 -49.67 -44.38
N GLY A 8 -10.13 -50.13 -43.38
CA GLY A 8 -10.13 -49.58 -42.02
C GLY A 8 -9.05 -48.51 -41.90
N GLY A 9 -9.45 -47.25 -41.67
CA GLY A 9 -8.56 -46.12 -41.45
C GLY A 9 -8.01 -46.09 -40.02
N LEU A 10 -6.69 -46.16 -39.89
CA LEU A 10 -5.94 -46.06 -38.65
C LEU A 10 -5.70 -44.57 -38.32
N LEU A 11 -6.37 -44.05 -37.29
CA LEU A 11 -6.14 -42.71 -36.73
C LEU A 11 -4.92 -42.74 -35.80
N LEU A 12 -3.79 -42.24 -36.31
CA LEU A 12 -2.55 -42.02 -35.55
C LEU A 12 -2.70 -40.77 -34.65
N CYS A 13 -2.72 -40.99 -33.33
CA CYS A 13 -2.56 -39.96 -32.31
C CYS A 13 -1.09 -39.51 -32.25
N LEU A 14 -0.78 -38.32 -32.78
CA LEU A 14 0.48 -37.63 -32.52
C LEU A 14 0.42 -36.88 -31.19
N PRO A 15 1.46 -36.96 -30.34
CA PRO A 15 1.50 -36.22 -29.08
C PRO A 15 1.77 -34.74 -29.38
N LEU A 16 0.93 -33.84 -28.83
CA LEU A 16 1.22 -32.41 -28.79
C LEU A 16 2.45 -32.18 -27.89
N LEU A 17 3.60 -31.94 -28.50
CA LEU A 17 4.74 -31.30 -27.83
C LEU A 17 4.33 -29.86 -27.50
N ALA A 18 4.21 -29.54 -26.21
CA ALA A 18 4.03 -28.17 -25.75
C ALA A 18 5.26 -27.34 -26.15
N ALA A 19 5.09 -26.41 -27.09
CA ALA A 19 6.12 -25.49 -27.50
C ALA A 19 6.51 -24.59 -26.31
N GLN A 20 7.67 -24.85 -25.71
CA GLN A 20 8.33 -23.88 -24.84
C GLN A 20 8.67 -22.66 -25.69
N GLN A 21 8.12 -21.50 -25.30
CA GLN A 21 8.40 -20.23 -25.97
C GLN A 21 9.92 -19.98 -25.97
N PRO A 22 10.52 -19.62 -27.12
CA PRO A 22 11.94 -19.38 -27.21
C PRO A 22 12.33 -18.19 -26.33
N ILE A 23 13.36 -18.38 -25.50
CA ILE A 23 14.00 -17.34 -24.72
C ILE A 23 14.76 -16.47 -25.73
N THR A 24 14.16 -15.38 -26.19
CA THR A 24 14.88 -14.41 -27.02
C THR A 24 15.94 -13.71 -26.15
N PRO A 25 17.21 -13.63 -26.58
CA PRO A 25 18.23 -12.92 -25.82
C PRO A 25 17.92 -11.43 -25.86
N ASN A 26 17.42 -10.89 -24.75
CA ASN A 26 17.06 -9.49 -24.65
C ASN A 26 18.31 -8.66 -24.36
N THR A 27 18.71 -7.80 -25.30
CA THR A 27 19.86 -6.88 -25.17
C THR A 27 19.68 -5.83 -24.06
N SER A 28 18.52 -5.80 -23.39
CA SER A 28 18.17 -4.89 -22.30
C SER A 28 18.37 -5.48 -20.88
N GLY A 29 18.78 -6.75 -20.76
CA GLY A 29 19.04 -7.41 -19.47
C GLY A 29 17.79 -7.85 -18.69
N TYR A 30 16.60 -7.70 -19.27
CA TYR A 30 15.34 -8.20 -18.72
C TYR A 30 15.13 -9.66 -19.10
N VAL A 31 14.93 -10.50 -18.09
CA VAL A 31 14.80 -11.97 -18.24
C VAL A 31 13.37 -12.47 -18.08
N GLY A 32 12.45 -11.60 -17.66
CA GLY A 32 11.06 -11.93 -17.38
C GLY A 32 10.85 -12.60 -16.02
N SER A 33 9.61 -12.52 -15.52
CA SER A 33 9.30 -12.91 -14.14
C SER A 33 9.26 -14.42 -13.89
N ASN A 34 9.13 -15.23 -14.95
CA ASN A 34 9.12 -16.70 -14.84
C ASN A 34 10.48 -17.25 -14.38
N ALA A 35 11.58 -16.61 -14.78
CA ALA A 35 12.93 -16.98 -14.33
C ALA A 35 13.10 -16.81 -12.81
N CYS A 36 12.41 -15.84 -12.20
CA CYS A 36 12.52 -15.57 -10.78
C CYS A 36 11.90 -16.67 -9.91
N LYS A 37 10.84 -17.34 -10.38
CA LYS A 37 10.10 -18.38 -9.61
C LYS A 37 10.98 -19.58 -9.27
N THR A 38 11.97 -19.91 -10.11
CA THR A 38 12.82 -21.09 -9.93
C THR A 38 13.69 -20.99 -8.67
N CYS A 39 14.14 -19.77 -8.32
CA CYS A 39 14.92 -19.51 -7.11
C CYS A 39 14.09 -18.89 -5.97
N HIS A 40 13.05 -18.11 -6.28
CA HIS A 40 12.22 -17.39 -5.31
C HIS A 40 10.78 -17.90 -5.25
N ALA A 41 10.61 -19.21 -5.08
CA ALA A 41 9.31 -19.88 -5.07
C ALA A 41 8.32 -19.30 -4.03
N ASP A 42 8.79 -19.02 -2.81
CA ASP A 42 7.95 -18.46 -1.75
C ASP A 42 7.49 -17.04 -2.09
N VAL A 43 8.40 -16.20 -2.57
CA VAL A 43 8.10 -14.82 -2.98
C VAL A 43 7.12 -14.84 -4.14
N TRP A 44 7.32 -15.73 -5.12
CA TRP A 44 6.39 -15.91 -6.24
C TRP A 44 4.99 -16.29 -5.76
N SER A 45 4.88 -17.24 -4.84
CA SER A 45 3.59 -17.74 -4.34
C SER A 45 2.77 -16.66 -3.64
N SER A 46 3.45 -15.77 -2.91
CA SER A 46 2.84 -14.60 -2.28
C SER A 46 2.50 -13.54 -3.33
N PHE A 47 3.44 -13.23 -4.22
CA PHE A 47 3.27 -12.22 -5.26
C PHE A 47 2.11 -12.54 -6.20
N TYR A 48 1.94 -13.80 -6.59
CA TYR A 48 0.84 -14.26 -7.44
C TYR A 48 -0.56 -13.86 -6.92
N LYS A 49 -0.72 -13.73 -5.59
CA LYS A 49 -1.97 -13.35 -4.94
C LYS A 49 -2.14 -11.84 -4.80
N ASN A 50 -1.11 -11.04 -5.11
CA ASN A 50 -1.13 -9.60 -4.91
C ASN A 50 -1.78 -8.86 -6.08
N PRO A 51 -2.36 -7.67 -5.83
CA PRO A 51 -2.84 -6.78 -6.88
C PRO A 51 -1.77 -6.43 -7.92
N HIS A 52 -0.49 -6.38 -7.55
CA HIS A 52 0.61 -6.12 -8.48
C HIS A 52 0.84 -7.23 -9.50
N TYR A 53 0.39 -8.47 -9.24
CA TYR A 53 0.46 -9.55 -10.23
C TYR A 53 -0.42 -9.28 -11.46
N LYS A 54 -1.43 -8.39 -11.34
CA LYS A 54 -2.31 -8.05 -12.46
C LYS A 54 -1.57 -7.53 -13.68
N SER A 55 -0.42 -6.87 -13.53
CA SER A 55 0.39 -6.44 -14.66
C SER A 55 0.98 -7.63 -15.44
N ILE A 56 1.32 -8.72 -14.76
CA ILE A 56 1.79 -9.96 -15.40
C ILE A 56 0.61 -10.64 -16.08
N ALA A 57 -0.52 -10.72 -15.37
CA ALA A 57 -1.71 -11.40 -15.85
C ALA A 57 -2.35 -10.75 -17.08
N SER A 58 -2.16 -9.44 -17.30
CA SER A 58 -2.67 -8.78 -18.51
C SER A 58 -1.96 -9.24 -19.77
N GLY A 59 -0.68 -9.62 -19.68
CA GLY A 59 0.14 -10.03 -20.83
C GLY A 59 0.42 -8.91 -21.85
N THR A 60 -0.02 -7.68 -21.57
CA THR A 60 0.07 -6.53 -22.50
C THR A 60 1.19 -5.55 -22.17
N GLU A 61 1.76 -5.66 -20.97
CA GLU A 61 2.77 -4.73 -20.47
C GLU A 61 4.17 -5.17 -20.89
N SER A 62 5.05 -4.21 -21.17
CA SER A 62 6.44 -4.50 -21.50
C SER A 62 7.21 -5.05 -20.28
N PRO A 63 8.31 -5.81 -20.47
CA PRO A 63 9.11 -6.38 -19.38
C PRO A 63 9.55 -5.36 -18.32
N GLU A 64 9.80 -4.11 -18.72
CA GLU A 64 10.20 -3.00 -17.85
C GLU A 64 9.05 -2.52 -16.94
N LYS A 65 7.81 -2.78 -17.34
CA LYS A 65 6.59 -2.27 -16.68
C LYS A 65 5.79 -3.37 -16.00
N THR A 66 6.23 -4.63 -16.06
CA THR A 66 5.50 -5.75 -15.48
C THR A 66 6.34 -6.67 -14.61
N GLY A 67 5.67 -7.26 -13.62
CA GLY A 67 6.21 -8.33 -12.79
C GLY A 67 7.41 -7.94 -11.94
N CYS A 68 8.30 -8.89 -11.70
CA CYS A 68 9.41 -8.74 -10.74
C CYS A 68 10.32 -7.57 -11.15
N GLU A 69 10.64 -7.49 -12.44
CA GLU A 69 11.58 -6.52 -12.99
C GLU A 69 11.00 -5.11 -13.09
N SER A 70 9.67 -4.93 -13.06
CA SER A 70 9.04 -3.61 -12.94
C SER A 70 9.44 -2.84 -11.68
N CYS A 71 9.71 -3.58 -10.60
CA CYS A 71 10.14 -3.06 -9.31
C CYS A 71 11.64 -3.24 -9.08
N HIS A 72 12.22 -4.35 -9.52
CA HIS A 72 13.62 -4.70 -9.26
C HIS A 72 14.61 -4.26 -10.35
N GLY A 73 14.11 -3.95 -11.56
CA GLY A 73 14.94 -3.65 -12.73
C GLY A 73 15.39 -4.92 -13.47
N PRO A 74 16.22 -4.77 -14.51
CA PRO A 74 16.74 -5.89 -15.29
C PRO A 74 17.58 -6.82 -14.41
N ALA A 75 17.22 -8.09 -14.33
CA ALA A 75 17.79 -9.04 -13.37
C ALA A 75 18.82 -10.02 -13.97
N SER A 76 19.26 -9.85 -15.22
CA SER A 76 20.24 -10.74 -15.86
C SER A 76 21.52 -10.94 -15.03
N ALA A 77 22.14 -9.83 -14.59
CA ALA A 77 23.36 -9.87 -13.76
C ALA A 77 23.13 -10.56 -12.41
N HIS A 78 21.93 -10.43 -11.82
CA HIS A 78 21.56 -11.12 -10.59
C HIS A 78 21.48 -12.64 -10.78
N ILE A 79 20.96 -13.08 -11.92
CA ILE A 79 20.88 -14.50 -12.27
C ILE A 79 22.26 -15.07 -12.58
N GLU A 80 23.08 -14.37 -13.35
CA GLU A 80 24.46 -14.77 -13.68
C GLU A 80 25.32 -14.93 -12.43
N ALA A 81 25.17 -14.00 -11.47
CA ALA A 81 25.85 -14.07 -10.18
C ALA A 81 25.25 -15.12 -9.21
N ARG A 82 24.18 -15.82 -9.60
CA ARG A 82 23.42 -16.78 -8.77
C ARG A 82 22.91 -16.17 -7.45
N GLY A 83 22.52 -14.92 -7.49
CA GLY A 83 21.97 -14.19 -6.35
C GLY A 83 22.83 -13.01 -5.90
N GLY A 84 22.59 -12.56 -4.67
CA GLY A 84 23.23 -11.38 -4.07
C GLY A 84 22.33 -10.15 -4.09
N LYS A 85 22.33 -9.39 -2.98
CA LYS A 85 21.51 -8.17 -2.87
C LYS A 85 22.07 -7.02 -3.70
N THR A 86 23.37 -7.00 -3.95
CA THR A 86 24.05 -5.94 -4.70
C THR A 86 24.02 -6.17 -6.22
N THR A 87 23.62 -7.37 -6.66
CA THR A 87 23.60 -7.76 -8.08
C THR A 87 22.25 -7.47 -8.74
N ILE A 88 21.22 -7.14 -7.96
CA ILE A 88 19.93 -6.67 -8.45
C ILE A 88 19.90 -5.13 -8.45
N PRO A 89 19.51 -4.46 -9.56
CA PRO A 89 19.60 -3.00 -9.66
C PRO A 89 18.81 -2.25 -8.59
N ARG A 90 17.63 -2.76 -8.22
CA ARG A 90 16.75 -2.15 -7.21
C ARG A 90 16.51 -3.12 -6.05
N ALA A 91 17.50 -3.24 -5.18
CA ALA A 91 17.36 -3.92 -3.89
C ALA A 91 16.76 -2.98 -2.84
N PHE A 92 15.45 -3.07 -2.60
CA PHE A 92 14.75 -2.22 -1.61
C PHE A 92 15.32 -2.28 -0.18
N SER A 93 16.08 -3.32 0.16
CA SER A 93 16.74 -3.44 1.47
C SER A 93 18.06 -2.66 1.59
N LEU A 94 18.67 -2.28 0.47
CA LEU A 94 19.95 -1.54 0.42
C LEU A 94 19.78 -0.13 -0.15
N MET A 95 18.57 0.19 -0.61
CA MET A 95 18.25 1.40 -1.32
C MET A 95 17.89 2.54 -0.35
N PRO A 96 18.27 3.80 -0.65
CA PRO A 96 17.78 4.96 0.09
C PRO A 96 16.25 5.06 0.03
N ALA A 97 15.64 5.56 1.11
CA ALA A 97 14.18 5.69 1.22
C ALA A 97 13.56 6.50 0.06
N SER A 98 14.24 7.57 -0.37
CA SER A 98 13.81 8.43 -1.49
C SER A 98 13.74 7.68 -2.82
N GLN A 99 14.70 6.80 -3.11
CA GLN A 99 14.72 6.00 -4.32
C GLN A 99 13.67 4.88 -4.27
N ALA A 100 13.46 4.28 -3.09
CA ALA A 100 12.38 3.31 -2.88
C ALA A 100 11.01 3.94 -3.10
N LEU A 101 10.79 5.15 -2.56
CA LEU A 101 9.58 5.95 -2.77
C LEU A 101 9.36 6.23 -4.25
N ASN A 102 10.37 6.74 -4.97
CA ASN A 102 10.24 7.08 -6.39
C ASN A 102 9.92 5.85 -7.25
N THR A 103 10.47 4.68 -6.91
CA THR A 103 10.12 3.43 -7.60
C THR A 103 8.63 3.12 -7.50
N CYS A 104 8.04 3.27 -6.32
CA CYS A 104 6.61 3.04 -6.14
C CYS A 104 5.76 4.13 -6.81
N LEU A 105 6.17 5.38 -6.71
CA LEU A 105 5.46 6.52 -7.28
C LEU A 105 5.48 6.53 -8.81
N GLY A 106 6.45 5.88 -9.45
CA GLY A 106 6.47 5.70 -10.92
C GLY A 106 5.15 5.14 -11.49
N CYS A 107 4.36 4.42 -10.69
CA CYS A 107 3.00 4.02 -11.02
C CYS A 107 1.93 4.58 -10.08
N HIS A 108 2.23 4.73 -8.77
CA HIS A 108 1.23 5.10 -7.74
C HIS A 108 1.05 6.61 -7.52
N GLU A 109 1.77 7.47 -8.24
CA GLU A 109 1.71 8.94 -8.08
C GLU A 109 0.33 9.53 -8.41
N LYS A 110 -0.43 8.90 -9.31
CA LYS A 110 -1.71 9.43 -9.81
C LYS A 110 -2.88 9.37 -8.82
N SER A 111 -2.70 8.79 -7.62
CA SER A 111 -3.78 8.67 -6.63
C SER A 111 -3.91 9.94 -5.79
N ILE A 112 -5.12 10.50 -5.69
CA ILE A 112 -5.42 11.68 -4.84
C ILE A 112 -5.00 11.45 -3.38
N SER A 113 -5.20 10.23 -2.85
CA SER A 113 -4.76 9.86 -1.49
C SER A 113 -3.26 10.00 -1.26
N ARG A 114 -2.46 10.14 -2.32
CA ARG A 114 -1.01 10.32 -2.32
C ARG A 114 -0.56 11.65 -2.92
N ALA A 115 -1.49 12.57 -3.20
CA ALA A 115 -1.14 13.88 -3.76
C ALA A 115 -0.13 14.63 -2.88
N GLN A 116 -0.23 14.45 -1.55
CA GLN A 116 0.63 15.10 -0.58
C GLN A 116 1.80 14.22 -0.09
N ILE A 117 2.06 13.06 -0.71
CA ILE A 117 3.05 12.08 -0.22
C ILE A 117 4.44 12.68 -0.06
N ARG A 118 4.89 13.46 -1.04
CA ARG A 118 6.21 14.10 -1.01
C ARG A 118 6.33 15.14 0.10
N ARG A 119 5.21 15.69 0.58
CA ARG A 119 5.15 16.68 1.67
C ARG A 119 4.77 16.08 3.01
N SER A 120 4.44 14.78 3.07
CA SER A 120 4.02 14.13 4.31
C SER A 120 5.16 14.10 5.34
N SER A 121 4.80 14.10 6.63
CA SER A 121 5.80 14.00 7.71
C SER A 121 6.54 12.66 7.69
N HIS A 122 5.91 11.59 7.21
CA HIS A 122 6.57 10.29 7.02
C HIS A 122 7.68 10.38 5.97
N THR A 123 7.39 10.94 4.79
CA THR A 123 8.42 11.10 3.75
C THR A 123 9.55 12.01 4.21
N GLN A 124 9.25 13.09 4.95
CA GLN A 124 10.28 13.98 5.52
C GLN A 124 11.16 13.29 6.58
N ALA A 125 10.68 12.20 7.16
CA ALA A 125 11.41 11.37 8.13
C ALA A 125 12.01 10.11 7.49
N ASP A 126 12.20 10.09 6.17
CA ASP A 126 12.74 8.97 5.38
C ASP A 126 11.97 7.65 5.54
N VAL A 127 10.67 7.71 5.86
CA VAL A 127 9.80 6.53 5.87
C VAL A 127 9.30 6.26 4.46
N ALA A 128 9.81 5.17 3.85
CA ALA A 128 9.39 4.72 2.52
C ALA A 128 8.20 3.75 2.55
N CYS A 129 7.58 3.53 1.40
CA CYS A 129 6.39 2.69 1.24
C CYS A 129 6.55 1.28 1.82
N ASN A 130 7.73 0.68 1.62
CA ASN A 130 8.07 -0.66 2.09
C ASN A 130 8.28 -0.78 3.61
N SER A 131 8.20 0.34 4.36
CA SER A 131 8.20 0.33 5.82
C SER A 131 6.85 -0.10 6.40
N CYS A 132 5.77 0.17 5.65
CA CYS A 132 4.39 -0.15 6.05
C CYS A 132 3.80 -1.26 5.16
N HIS A 133 4.11 -1.24 3.86
CA HIS A 133 3.63 -2.21 2.89
C HIS A 133 4.67 -3.31 2.65
N SER A 134 4.23 -4.56 2.63
CA SER A 134 5.07 -5.71 2.30
C SER A 134 4.47 -6.44 1.11
N ILE A 135 5.16 -6.36 -0.03
CA ILE A 135 4.73 -7.03 -1.26
C ILE A 135 5.09 -8.52 -1.19
N HIS A 136 6.26 -8.86 -0.66
CA HIS A 136 6.71 -10.25 -0.62
C HIS A 136 6.01 -11.06 0.45
N LYS A 137 5.69 -10.47 1.61
CA LYS A 137 5.09 -11.16 2.76
C LYS A 137 4.14 -10.24 3.52
N PRO A 138 2.97 -9.88 2.95
CA PRO A 138 1.98 -9.09 3.68
C PRO A 138 1.37 -9.93 4.81
N ALA A 139 1.18 -9.31 5.98
CA ALA A 139 0.39 -9.90 7.06
C ALA A 139 -1.11 -9.66 6.87
N SER A 140 -1.47 -8.62 6.10
CA SER A 140 -2.84 -8.30 5.73
C SER A 140 -2.95 -8.15 4.22
N THR A 141 -3.91 -8.85 3.61
CA THR A 141 -4.22 -8.72 2.18
C THR A 141 -4.78 -7.34 1.84
N LYS A 142 -5.47 -6.68 2.79
CA LYS A 142 -5.92 -5.30 2.64
C LYS A 142 -4.72 -4.36 2.62
N SER A 143 -4.53 -3.69 1.48
CA SER A 143 -3.44 -2.74 1.22
C SER A 143 -2.03 -3.32 1.38
N LEU A 144 -1.85 -4.65 1.38
CA LEU A 144 -0.56 -5.33 1.52
C LEU A 144 0.25 -4.87 2.74
N LEU A 145 -0.40 -4.67 3.88
CA LEU A 145 0.29 -4.18 5.07
C LEU A 145 1.21 -5.26 5.65
N ALA A 146 2.40 -4.85 6.08
CA ALA A 146 3.40 -5.73 6.68
C ALA A 146 2.96 -6.28 8.05
N LYS A 147 2.07 -5.57 8.75
CA LYS A 147 1.42 -5.97 10.01
C LYS A 147 -0.02 -5.44 10.04
N GLN A 148 -0.80 -5.82 11.06
CA GLN A 148 -2.09 -5.20 11.35
C GLN A 148 -1.91 -3.68 11.57
N GLN A 149 -2.86 -2.87 11.09
CA GLN A 149 -2.66 -1.42 10.93
C GLN A 149 -2.26 -0.72 12.23
N ALA A 150 -2.98 -0.95 13.33
CA ALA A 150 -2.66 -0.32 14.61
C ALA A 150 -1.24 -0.67 15.07
N ASN A 151 -0.83 -1.95 14.93
CA ASN A 151 0.51 -2.39 15.29
C ASN A 151 1.64 -1.81 14.39
N LEU A 152 1.35 -1.46 13.14
CA LEU A 152 2.31 -0.70 12.31
C LEU A 152 2.51 0.70 12.88
N CYS A 153 1.41 1.42 13.10
CA CYS A 153 1.43 2.79 13.58
C CYS A 153 2.08 2.88 14.97
N TYR A 154 1.72 1.98 15.89
CA TYR A 154 2.25 1.93 17.23
C TYR A 154 3.73 1.57 17.31
N GLY A 155 4.30 0.96 16.27
CA GLY A 155 5.75 0.70 16.21
C GLY A 155 6.58 1.96 16.44
N CYS A 156 6.09 3.12 15.96
CA CYS A 156 6.71 4.42 16.17
C CYS A 156 5.87 5.33 17.08
N HIS A 157 4.54 5.31 16.96
CA HIS A 157 3.62 6.17 17.70
C HIS A 157 3.20 5.59 19.05
N ASN A 158 4.17 5.27 19.91
CA ASN A 158 3.94 4.65 21.22
C ASN A 158 3.12 5.55 22.17
N SER A 159 3.31 6.87 22.12
CA SER A 159 2.51 7.80 22.94
C SER A 159 1.02 7.76 22.60
N VAL A 160 0.69 7.57 21.33
CA VAL A 160 -0.68 7.43 20.85
C VAL A 160 -1.27 6.09 21.31
N ARG A 161 -0.47 5.01 21.28
CA ARG A 161 -0.87 3.70 21.85
C ARG A 161 -1.31 3.85 23.31
N SER A 162 -0.55 4.59 24.11
CA SER A 162 -0.89 4.84 25.52
C SER A 162 -2.18 5.65 25.67
N GLN A 163 -2.47 6.60 24.78
CA GLN A 163 -3.74 7.35 24.81
C GLN A 163 -4.93 6.43 24.54
N PHE A 164 -4.81 5.49 23.59
CA PHE A 164 -5.82 4.47 23.33
C PHE A 164 -5.90 3.39 24.43
N ALA A 165 -5.08 3.44 25.48
CA ALA A 165 -5.28 2.62 26.67
C ALA A 165 -6.20 3.31 27.70
N MET A 166 -6.49 4.60 27.56
CA MET A 166 -7.29 5.36 28.52
C MET A 166 -8.78 4.93 28.56
N PRO A 167 -9.52 5.24 29.65
CA PRO A 167 -10.91 4.83 29.80
C PRO A 167 -11.85 5.41 28.74
N HIS A 168 -11.68 6.69 28.39
CA HIS A 168 -12.49 7.35 27.38
C HIS A 168 -11.66 7.55 26.12
N LYS A 169 -12.01 6.83 25.06
CA LYS A 169 -11.27 6.79 23.81
C LYS A 169 -12.17 6.42 22.65
N HIS A 170 -11.73 6.73 21.44
CA HIS A 170 -12.25 6.04 20.27
C HIS A 170 -11.75 4.59 20.26
N ARG A 171 -12.58 3.69 19.73
CA ARG A 171 -12.44 2.24 19.85
C ARG A 171 -11.48 1.63 18.79
N VAL A 172 -10.24 2.13 18.73
CA VAL A 172 -9.21 1.63 17.79
C VAL A 172 -8.69 0.26 18.20
N ASN A 173 -8.43 0.06 19.49
CA ASN A 173 -7.89 -1.21 20.01
C ASN A 173 -8.92 -2.35 19.92
N GLU A 174 -10.19 -2.00 20.01
CA GLU A 174 -11.34 -2.88 19.85
C GLU A 174 -11.70 -3.11 18.36
N GLY A 175 -11.01 -2.43 17.43
CA GLY A 175 -11.18 -2.61 15.99
C GLY A 175 -12.41 -1.94 15.37
N ALA A 176 -13.20 -1.19 16.15
CA ALA A 176 -14.40 -0.52 15.64
C ALA A 176 -14.08 0.67 14.72
N ILE A 177 -12.94 1.31 14.92
CA ILE A 177 -12.37 2.29 13.98
C ILE A 177 -10.87 2.03 13.80
N GLN A 178 -10.28 2.64 12.78
CA GLN A 178 -8.90 2.48 12.37
C GLN A 178 -8.19 3.84 12.31
N CYS A 179 -6.86 3.85 12.39
CA CYS A 179 -6.07 5.09 12.35
C CYS A 179 -6.35 5.89 11.07
N VAL A 180 -6.49 5.17 9.94
CA VAL A 180 -6.72 5.77 8.62
C VAL A 180 -8.14 6.31 8.40
N ASP A 181 -9.06 6.07 9.32
CA ASP A 181 -10.41 6.64 9.22
C ASP A 181 -10.39 8.16 9.45
N CYS A 182 -9.41 8.62 10.23
CA CYS A 182 -9.13 10.04 10.47
C CYS A 182 -7.83 10.52 9.81
N HIS A 183 -6.81 9.67 9.69
CA HIS A 183 -5.51 10.05 9.16
C HIS A 183 -5.27 9.59 7.73
N ASN A 184 -4.45 10.34 7.00
CA ASN A 184 -3.86 9.88 5.76
C ASN A 184 -2.33 9.74 5.93
N PRO A 185 -1.79 8.51 6.09
CA PRO A 185 -0.37 8.31 6.31
C PRO A 185 0.49 8.70 5.09
N HIS A 186 -0.12 8.93 3.94
CA HIS A 186 0.51 9.46 2.74
C HIS A 186 0.44 10.99 2.66
N GLY A 187 0.06 11.67 3.74
CA GLY A 187 -0.09 13.12 3.80
C GLY A 187 -1.51 13.57 3.46
N SER A 188 -1.96 14.60 4.18
CA SER A 188 -3.22 15.29 3.95
C SER A 188 -2.95 16.75 3.60
N PRO A 189 -3.87 17.41 2.88
CA PRO A 189 -3.81 18.87 2.71
C PRO A 189 -3.94 19.56 4.07
N ALA A 190 -3.37 20.76 4.19
CA ALA A 190 -3.64 21.61 5.34
C ALA A 190 -5.13 21.99 5.30
N PRO A 191 -5.90 21.78 6.39
CA PRO A 191 -7.28 22.24 6.41
C PRO A 191 -7.33 23.77 6.28
N ALA A 192 -8.33 24.28 5.56
CA ALA A 192 -8.48 25.72 5.28
C ALA A 192 -8.45 26.58 6.56
N TRP A 193 -9.03 26.09 7.66
CA TRP A 193 -9.08 26.75 8.97
C TRP A 193 -7.75 26.72 9.76
N ARG A 194 -6.76 25.94 9.31
CA ARG A 194 -5.37 25.92 9.80
C ARG A 194 -4.36 26.05 8.65
N SER A 195 -4.64 26.92 7.68
CA SER A 195 -3.80 27.11 6.47
C SER A 195 -2.34 27.54 6.74
N GLY A 196 -1.96 27.83 7.99
CA GLY A 196 -0.59 28.14 8.41
C GLY A 196 0.11 27.06 9.26
N LEU A 197 -0.56 25.95 9.61
CA LEU A 197 0.03 24.88 10.42
C LEU A 197 0.28 23.64 9.56
N ARG A 198 1.41 22.96 9.81
CA ARG A 198 1.70 21.68 9.14
C ARG A 198 0.55 20.70 9.42
N PRO A 199 -0.10 20.13 8.38
CA PRO A 199 -1.15 19.15 8.59
C PRO A 199 -0.56 17.97 9.36
N ARG A 200 -1.18 17.62 10.49
CA ARG A 200 -0.80 16.45 11.32
C ARG A 200 -1.21 15.12 10.65
N MET A 201 -1.20 15.10 9.31
CA MET A 201 -1.66 13.99 8.49
C MET A 201 -3.09 13.55 8.84
N VAL A 202 -3.92 14.48 9.33
CA VAL A 202 -5.36 14.28 9.57
C VAL A 202 -6.08 14.70 8.30
N GLU A 203 -6.92 13.83 7.78
CA GLU A 203 -7.67 14.06 6.54
C GLU A 203 -8.88 14.97 6.79
N THR A 204 -9.34 15.66 5.76
CA THR A 204 -10.59 16.44 5.83
C THR A 204 -11.76 15.66 5.21
N THR A 205 -13.00 16.10 5.41
CA THR A 205 -14.12 15.65 4.59
C THR A 205 -13.94 16.12 3.14
N ALA A 206 -14.77 15.59 2.23
CA ALA A 206 -14.78 16.05 0.84
C ALA A 206 -15.08 17.56 0.75
N ASP A 207 -15.90 18.07 1.67
CA ASP A 207 -16.29 19.48 1.77
C ASP A 207 -15.26 20.34 2.54
N GLY A 208 -14.10 19.77 2.88
CA GLY A 208 -13.02 20.49 3.57
C GLY A 208 -13.23 20.65 5.08
N GLU A 209 -14.21 19.96 5.66
CA GLU A 209 -14.48 19.99 7.11
C GLU A 209 -13.56 19.04 7.89
N GLN A 210 -13.61 19.10 9.22
CA GLN A 210 -12.83 18.22 10.10
C GLN A 210 -13.24 16.74 9.96
N ALA A 211 -12.27 15.82 10.06
CA ALA A 211 -12.50 14.37 9.99
C ALA A 211 -13.62 13.86 10.92
N CYS A 212 -13.81 14.52 12.07
CA CYS A 212 -14.81 14.16 13.07
C CYS A 212 -16.23 14.09 12.49
N LEU A 213 -16.55 14.98 11.55
CA LEU A 213 -17.88 15.12 10.96
C LEU A 213 -18.22 14.01 9.94
N ARG A 214 -17.28 13.11 9.64
CA ARG A 214 -17.58 11.87 8.90
C ARG A 214 -18.50 10.94 9.68
N CYS A 215 -18.41 10.97 11.02
CA CYS A 215 -19.20 10.11 11.90
C CYS A 215 -20.07 10.93 12.86
N HIS A 216 -19.56 12.04 13.39
CA HIS A 216 -20.32 12.97 14.25
C HIS A 216 -21.13 13.96 13.42
N THR A 217 -21.97 13.44 12.53
CA THR A 217 -22.77 14.23 11.58
C THR A 217 -23.79 15.09 12.30
N ASP A 218 -24.23 14.69 13.49
CA ASP A 218 -25.12 15.47 14.37
C ASP A 218 -24.45 16.74 14.90
N LYS A 219 -23.13 16.87 14.77
CA LYS A 219 -22.36 18.06 15.12
C LYS A 219 -22.02 18.93 13.91
N ARG A 220 -22.50 18.55 12.72
CA ARG A 220 -22.35 19.34 11.50
C ARG A 220 -23.38 20.47 11.53
N GLY A 221 -22.90 21.69 11.73
CA GLY A 221 -23.72 22.90 11.67
C GLY A 221 -24.23 23.20 10.25
N PRO A 222 -24.84 24.38 10.03
CA PRO A 222 -24.92 25.51 10.96
C PRO A 222 -25.99 25.33 12.05
N PHE A 223 -25.68 25.72 13.28
CA PHE A 223 -26.65 25.82 14.38
C PHE A 223 -27.05 27.28 14.60
N VAL A 224 -28.26 27.53 15.10
CA VAL A 224 -28.72 28.89 15.45
C VAL A 224 -27.80 29.52 16.49
N PHE A 225 -27.32 28.71 17.45
CA PHE A 225 -26.33 29.09 18.44
C PHE A 225 -25.20 28.07 18.43
N GLU A 226 -24.05 28.44 17.87
CA GLU A 226 -22.85 27.61 17.84
C GLU A 226 -21.76 28.17 18.76
N HIS A 227 -20.99 27.29 19.41
CA HIS A 227 -19.81 27.71 20.14
C HIS A 227 -18.76 28.23 19.17
N ALA A 228 -18.43 29.52 19.25
CA ALA A 228 -17.45 30.18 18.38
C ALA A 228 -16.10 29.46 18.32
N ALA A 229 -15.67 28.85 19.44
CA ALA A 229 -14.44 28.07 19.52
C ALA A 229 -14.41 26.89 18.54
N ILE A 230 -15.55 26.24 18.27
CA ILE A 230 -15.60 25.09 17.34
C ILE A 230 -15.37 25.54 15.90
N ARG A 231 -15.88 26.72 15.52
CA ARG A 231 -15.74 27.28 14.17
C ARG A 231 -14.31 27.73 13.87
N VAL A 232 -13.61 28.28 14.86
CA VAL A 232 -12.29 28.89 14.67
C VAL A 232 -11.15 27.93 15.05
N GLU A 233 -11.25 27.26 16.20
CA GLU A 233 -10.15 26.48 16.76
C GLU A 233 -10.30 24.97 16.54
N GLY A 234 -11.53 24.51 16.31
CA GLY A 234 -11.86 23.12 16.00
C GLY A 234 -12.25 22.26 17.21
N CYS A 235 -12.65 21.02 16.94
CA CYS A 235 -13.14 20.11 17.98
C CYS A 235 -12.04 19.75 18.99
N GLU A 236 -10.79 19.72 18.54
CA GLU A 236 -9.65 19.30 19.36
C GLU A 236 -9.21 20.35 20.40
N THR A 237 -9.77 21.56 20.41
CA THR A 237 -9.55 22.52 21.50
C THR A 237 -10.00 21.93 22.83
N CYS A 238 -11.16 21.26 22.85
CA CYS A 238 -11.70 20.65 24.06
C CYS A 238 -11.50 19.14 24.08
N HIS A 239 -11.47 18.47 22.93
CA HIS A 239 -11.38 17.01 22.85
C HIS A 239 -9.96 16.49 22.57
N SER A 240 -9.64 15.35 23.19
CA SER A 240 -8.45 14.52 22.91
C SER A 240 -8.87 13.31 22.08
N PRO A 241 -8.70 13.32 20.74
CA PRO A 241 -9.34 12.34 19.86
C PRO A 241 -8.82 10.91 20.02
N HIS A 242 -7.64 10.69 20.59
CA HIS A 242 -7.15 9.33 20.83
C HIS A 242 -7.60 8.78 22.19
N GLY A 243 -7.65 9.63 23.21
CA GLY A 243 -8.12 9.25 24.54
C GLY A 243 -7.89 10.29 25.62
N SER A 244 -8.67 10.19 26.69
CA SER A 244 -8.56 11.00 27.90
C SER A 244 -8.98 10.20 29.14
N MET A 245 -8.51 10.64 30.30
CA MET A 245 -9.02 10.20 31.59
C MET A 245 -10.40 10.79 31.90
N ASN A 246 -10.76 11.92 31.28
CA ASN A 246 -12.05 12.58 31.49
C ASN A 246 -13.11 12.05 30.52
N ALA A 247 -14.36 12.01 30.98
CA ALA A 247 -15.50 11.62 30.16
C ALA A 247 -15.59 12.43 28.88
N ARG A 248 -16.18 11.83 27.82
CA ARG A 248 -16.34 12.44 26.49
C ARG A 248 -15.02 12.91 25.86
N MET A 249 -13.91 12.29 26.27
CA MET A 249 -12.56 12.59 25.77
C MET A 249 -12.15 14.06 25.98
N LEU A 250 -12.60 14.70 27.05
CA LEU A 250 -12.27 16.11 27.31
C LEU A 250 -10.84 16.28 27.82
N ARG A 251 -10.15 17.35 27.43
CA ARG A 251 -8.82 17.70 27.92
C ARG A 251 -8.82 18.13 29.38
N ARG A 252 -9.94 18.66 29.86
CA ARG A 252 -10.16 19.07 31.25
C ARG A 252 -11.46 18.44 31.76
N PRO A 253 -11.60 18.21 33.07
CA PRO A 253 -12.88 17.84 33.66
C PRO A 253 -13.95 18.87 33.28
N ALA A 254 -15.18 18.38 33.09
CA ALA A 254 -16.35 19.21 32.86
C ALA A 254 -16.84 19.84 34.17
#